data_AF-A0A0T6XJF5-F1
#
_entry.id   AF-A0A0T6XJF5-F1
#
_cell.length_a   1.000
_cell.length_b   1.000
_cell.length_c   1.000
_cell.angle_alpha   90.00
_cell.angle_beta   90.00
_cell.angle_gamma   90.00
#
_symmetry.space_group_name_H-M   'P 1'
#
loop_
_entity.id
_entity.type
_entity.pdbx_description
1 polymer ?
#
loop_
_entity_poly.entity_id
_entity_poly.type
_entity_poly.pdbx_seq_one_letter_code
_entity_poly.pdbx_strand_id
1 'polypeptide(L)'
;MTSVREDAPALSSETNYALTRIFQLLPHLGSLTVQTTHGEIRVTRDFASGYAAEVDQTLAEIFRNDPAVTGIVVPATGTAPGHTATRDNPYWSPDGKTLPAIDAALASGEITPQQAIDRIKAVSTRS
;
A
#
# COMPACT_ATOMS: atom_id res chain seq x y z
N MET A 1 10.79 -4.70 7.95
CA MET A 1 11.53 -4.46 9.22
C MET A 1 11.94 -2.99 9.25
N THR A 2 11.11 -2.13 9.82
CA THR A 2 11.34 -0.68 9.82
C THR A 2 12.15 -0.33 11.07
N SER A 3 13.45 -0.13 10.92
CA SER A 3 14.27 0.44 11.98
C SER A 3 13.96 1.94 12.10
N VAL A 4 12.87 2.26 12.80
CA VAL A 4 12.75 3.58 13.43
C VAL A 4 13.63 3.51 14.67
N ARG A 5 14.71 4.30 14.72
CA ARG A 5 15.38 4.52 16.00
C ARG A 5 14.35 5.22 16.90
N GLU A 6 13.96 4.58 18.00
CA GLU A 6 12.98 5.09 18.98
C GLU A 6 13.40 6.43 19.64
N ASP A 7 14.59 6.97 19.30
CA ASP A 7 15.16 8.23 19.81
C ASP A 7 15.24 9.37 18.76
N ALA A 8 14.62 9.23 17.59
CA ALA A 8 14.62 10.34 16.62
C ALA A 8 13.72 11.49 17.14
N PRO A 9 14.22 12.73 17.27
CA PRO A 9 13.41 13.85 17.73
C PRO A 9 12.24 14.09 16.77
N ALA A 10 11.04 14.29 17.34
CA ALA A 10 9.86 14.61 16.55
C ALA A 10 10.09 15.90 15.75
N LEU A 11 9.86 15.83 14.43
CA LEU A 11 9.90 17.01 13.58
C LEU A 11 8.80 18.00 13.99
N SER A 12 9.09 19.30 13.90
CA SER A 12 8.10 20.34 14.19
C SER A 12 6.89 20.23 13.26
N SER A 13 5.74 20.75 13.72
CA SER A 13 4.52 20.83 12.90
C SER A 13 4.74 21.59 11.59
N GLU A 14 5.53 22.66 11.62
CA GLU A 14 5.92 23.44 10.44
C GLU A 14 6.75 22.60 9.46
N THR A 15 7.75 21.86 9.96
CA THR A 15 8.55 20.95 9.14
C THR A 15 7.67 19.85 8.52
N ASN A 16 6.76 19.25 9.28
CA ASN A 16 5.83 18.24 8.77
C ASN A 16 4.90 18.80 7.68
N TYR A 17 4.42 20.04 7.85
CA TYR A 17 3.62 20.71 6.82
C TYR A 17 4.41 20.95 5.53
N ALA A 18 5.65 21.43 5.64
CA ALA A 18 6.53 21.63 4.49
C ALA A 18 6.84 20.32 3.76
N LEU A 19 7.13 19.24 4.49
CA LEU A 19 7.37 17.91 3.92
C LEU A 19 6.13 17.35 3.21
N THR A 20 4.94 17.53 3.81
CA THR A 20 3.66 17.19 3.17
C THR A 20 3.48 17.95 1.86
N ARG A 21 3.82 19.25 1.84
CA ARG A 21 3.73 20.09 0.64
C ARG A 21 4.69 19.61 -0.46
N ILE A 22 5.90 19.18 -0.11
CA ILE A 22 6.85 18.60 -1.06
C ILE A 22 6.26 17.35 -1.72
N PHE A 23 5.65 16.44 -0.95
CA PHE A 23 4.98 15.26 -1.51
C PHE A 23 3.77 15.61 -2.39
N GLN A 24 3.03 16.69 -2.10
CA GLN A 24 1.95 17.16 -2.96
C GLN A 24 2.46 17.69 -4.31
N LEU A 25 3.58 18.44 -4.29
CA LEU A 25 4.19 19.02 -5.50
C LEU A 25 4.94 17.99 -6.34
N LEU A 26 5.47 16.93 -5.71
CA LEU A 26 6.22 15.85 -6.35
C LEU A 26 5.50 14.51 -6.15
N PRO A 27 4.39 14.25 -6.88
CA PRO A 27 3.54 13.07 -6.63
C PRO A 27 4.22 11.72 -6.94
N HIS A 28 5.34 11.74 -7.66
CA HIS A 28 6.18 10.57 -7.95
C HIS A 28 7.17 10.25 -6.82
N LEU A 29 7.33 11.13 -5.84
CA LEU A 29 8.27 10.97 -4.73
C LEU A 29 7.62 10.15 -3.60
N GLY A 30 8.07 8.90 -3.42
CA GLY A 30 7.52 7.99 -2.41
C GLY A 30 8.11 8.18 -1.00
N SER A 31 9.33 8.72 -0.89
CA SER A 31 9.98 8.96 0.40
C SER A 31 11.10 10.00 0.29
N LEU A 32 11.47 10.58 1.42
CA LEU A 32 12.60 11.48 1.61
C LEU A 32 13.39 11.07 2.86
N THR A 33 14.69 11.34 2.86
CA THR A 33 15.52 11.24 4.07
C THR A 33 15.82 12.65 4.56
N VAL A 34 15.48 12.93 5.82
CA VAL A 34 15.79 14.18 6.52
C VAL A 34 16.99 13.95 7.42
N GLN A 35 18.09 14.66 7.18
CA GLN A 35 19.29 14.60 8.02
C GLN A 35 19.15 15.57 9.19
N THR A 36 19.33 15.10 10.41
CA THR A 36 19.26 15.92 11.64
C THR A 36 20.55 15.78 12.45
N THR A 37 20.76 16.64 13.44
CA THR A 37 21.85 16.53 14.42
C THR A 37 21.80 15.25 15.24
N HIS A 38 20.66 14.56 15.26
CA HIS A 38 20.43 13.30 15.98
C HIS A 38 20.43 12.08 15.05
N GLY A 39 20.73 12.27 13.76
CA GLY A 39 20.74 11.23 12.74
C GLY A 39 19.67 11.42 11.67
N GLU A 40 19.48 10.40 10.86
CA GLU A 40 18.59 10.45 9.70
C GLU A 40 17.19 9.95 10.04
N ILE A 41 16.18 10.67 9.52
CA ILE A 41 14.76 10.32 9.63
C ILE A 41 14.24 10.03 8.22
N ARG A 42 13.75 8.82 7.99
CA ARG A 42 13.07 8.47 6.74
C ARG A 42 11.61 8.89 6.84
N VAL A 43 11.21 9.83 5.99
CA VAL A 43 9.84 10.31 5.86
C VAL A 43 9.24 9.68 4.62
N THR A 44 8.25 8.81 4.78
CA THR A 44 7.53 8.21 3.66
C THR A 44 6.23 8.96 3.43
N ARG A 45 5.80 9.02 2.17
CA ARG A 45 4.44 9.47 1.88
C ARG A 45 3.47 8.49 2.52
N ASP A 46 2.55 8.99 3.32
CA ASP A 46 1.43 8.19 3.79
C ASP A 46 0.48 8.04 2.60
N PHE A 47 0.57 6.90 1.91
CA PHE A 47 -0.52 6.48 1.04
C PHE A 47 -1.61 6.02 2.00
N ALA A 48 -2.55 6.93 2.32
CA ALA A 48 -3.64 6.64 3.23
C ALA A 48 -4.18 5.22 2.99
N SER A 49 -4.24 4.41 4.04
CA SER A 49 -4.85 3.08 3.99
C SER A 49 -6.23 3.21 3.34
N GLY A 50 -6.39 2.69 2.12
CA GLY A 50 -7.59 2.87 1.30
C GLY A 50 -7.33 3.02 -0.20
N TYR A 51 -6.16 3.54 -0.61
CA TYR A 51 -5.83 3.70 -2.04
C TYR A 51 -5.84 2.38 -2.81
N ALA A 52 -5.42 1.28 -2.22
CA ALA A 52 -5.46 -0.03 -2.89
C ALA A 52 -6.90 -0.41 -3.27
N ALA A 53 -7.86 -0.22 -2.36
CA ALA A 53 -9.26 -0.52 -2.63
C ALA A 53 -9.87 0.40 -3.71
N GLU A 54 -9.51 1.68 -3.73
CA GLU A 54 -9.94 2.63 -4.75
C GLU A 54 -9.34 2.30 -6.13
N VAL A 55 -8.07 1.89 -6.17
CA VAL A 55 -7.42 1.40 -7.40
C VAL A 55 -8.08 0.11 -7.88
N ASP A 56 -8.38 -0.83 -6.98
CA ASP A 56 -9.06 -2.09 -7.33
C ASP A 56 -10.47 -1.83 -7.90
N GLN A 57 -11.22 -0.89 -7.30
CA GLN A 57 -12.52 -0.45 -7.84
C GLN A 57 -12.37 0.16 -9.23
N THR A 58 -11.39 1.04 -9.42
CA THR A 58 -11.12 1.68 -10.72
C THR A 58 -10.73 0.64 -11.78
N LEU A 59 -9.89 -0.34 -11.43
CA LEU A 59 -9.52 -1.45 -12.32
C LEU A 59 -10.77 -2.25 -12.73
N ALA A 60 -11.64 -2.59 -11.76
CA ALA A 60 -12.88 -3.29 -12.04
C ALA A 60 -13.83 -2.49 -12.94
N GLU A 61 -13.89 -1.16 -12.79
CA GLU A 61 -14.67 -0.28 -13.66
C GLU A 61 -14.11 -0.25 -15.09
N ILE A 62 -12.80 -0.18 -15.28
CA ILE A 62 -12.17 -0.24 -16.61
C ILE A 62 -12.57 -1.54 -17.32
N PHE A 63 -12.44 -2.69 -16.66
CA PHE A 63 -12.81 -3.98 -17.25
C PHE A 63 -14.31 -4.14 -17.52
N ARG A 64 -15.16 -3.38 -16.82
CA ARG A 64 -16.62 -3.37 -17.03
C ARG A 64 -17.00 -2.47 -18.20
N ASN A 65 -16.36 -1.31 -18.33
CA ASN A 65 -16.69 -0.29 -19.31
C ASN A 65 -16.12 -0.61 -20.70
N ASP A 66 -14.97 -1.28 -20.76
CA ASP A 66 -14.33 -1.65 -22.02
C ASP A 66 -14.10 -3.17 -22.12
N PRO A 67 -14.99 -3.89 -22.83
CA PRO A 67 -14.84 -5.33 -23.06
C PRO A 67 -13.56 -5.73 -23.78
N ALA A 68 -12.93 -4.83 -24.55
CA ALA A 68 -11.71 -5.10 -25.30
C ALA A 68 -10.44 -5.10 -24.41
N VAL A 69 -10.49 -4.45 -23.25
CA VAL A 69 -9.40 -4.49 -22.27
C VAL A 69 -9.45 -5.81 -21.52
N THR A 70 -8.46 -6.69 -21.75
CA THR A 70 -8.39 -8.03 -21.13
C THR A 70 -7.40 -8.11 -19.97
N GLY A 71 -6.44 -7.17 -19.89
CA GLY A 71 -5.48 -7.10 -18.80
C GLY A 71 -4.73 -5.77 -18.73
N ILE A 72 -4.31 -5.41 -17.53
CA ILE A 72 -3.50 -4.23 -17.24
C ILE A 72 -2.24 -4.69 -16.51
N VAL A 73 -1.08 -4.47 -17.10
CA VAL A 73 0.22 -4.90 -16.54
C VAL A 73 0.74 -3.83 -15.58
N VAL A 74 0.88 -4.22 -14.31
CA VAL A 74 1.59 -3.46 -13.29
C VAL A 74 3.04 -3.97 -13.28
N PRO A 75 4.01 -3.17 -13.76
CA PRO A 75 5.39 -3.63 -13.85
C PRO A 75 5.98 -3.89 -12.46
N ALA A 76 6.95 -4.81 -12.41
CA ALA A 76 7.75 -5.02 -11.21
C ALA A 76 8.51 -3.75 -10.84
N THR A 77 8.64 -3.50 -9.55
CA THR A 77 9.55 -2.50 -8.99
C THR A 77 10.65 -3.20 -8.22
N GLY A 78 11.72 -2.50 -7.85
CA GLY A 78 12.82 -3.08 -7.06
C GLY A 78 12.38 -3.71 -5.73
N THR A 79 11.19 -3.38 -5.23
CA THR A 79 10.64 -3.85 -3.95
C THR A 79 9.34 -4.64 -4.09
N ALA A 80 8.74 -4.73 -5.29
CA ALA A 80 7.47 -5.43 -5.48
C ALA A 80 7.46 -6.23 -6.79
N PRO A 81 7.03 -7.50 -6.78
CA PRO A 81 6.89 -8.27 -8.00
C PRO A 81 5.82 -7.66 -8.92
N GLY A 82 6.02 -7.80 -10.23
CA GLY A 82 5.05 -7.36 -11.22
C GLY A 82 3.75 -8.16 -11.14
N HIS A 83 2.66 -7.56 -11.63
CA HIS A 83 1.33 -8.16 -11.61
C HIS A 83 0.57 -7.85 -12.91
N THR A 84 -0.46 -8.64 -13.22
CA THR A 84 -1.41 -8.31 -14.29
C THR A 84 -2.81 -8.40 -13.72
N ALA A 85 -3.45 -7.23 -13.59
CA ALA A 85 -4.85 -7.16 -13.25
C ALA A 85 -5.68 -7.64 -14.45
N THR A 86 -6.75 -8.38 -14.21
CA THR A 86 -7.68 -8.89 -15.23
C THR A 86 -9.11 -8.71 -14.76
N ARG A 87 -10.09 -8.99 -15.62
CA ARG A 87 -11.51 -8.94 -15.23
C ARG A 87 -11.85 -9.84 -14.03
N ASP A 88 -11.24 -11.03 -13.96
CA ASP A 88 -11.43 -12.01 -12.86
C ASP A 88 -10.50 -11.75 -11.67
N ASN A 89 -9.60 -10.77 -11.82
CA ASN A 89 -8.59 -10.41 -10.84
C ASN A 89 -8.26 -8.91 -10.94
N PRO A 90 -9.20 -8.00 -10.64
CA PRO A 90 -9.00 -6.57 -10.85
C PRO A 90 -8.22 -5.93 -9.68
N TYR A 91 -7.14 -6.58 -9.23
CA TYR A 91 -6.38 -6.15 -8.07
C TYR A 91 -5.05 -5.50 -8.47
N TRP A 92 -4.70 -4.41 -7.80
CA TRP A 92 -3.48 -3.63 -8.02
C TRP A 92 -2.21 -4.44 -7.73
N SER A 93 -2.22 -5.20 -6.64
CA SER A 93 -1.07 -5.99 -6.19
C SER A 93 -1.38 -7.48 -6.21
N PRO A 94 -0.35 -8.35 -6.27
CA PRO A 94 -0.52 -9.79 -6.16
C PRO A 94 -1.22 -10.20 -4.86
N ASP A 95 -0.99 -9.46 -3.77
CA ASP A 95 -1.59 -9.65 -2.46
C ASP A 95 -2.93 -8.91 -2.30
N GLY A 96 -3.39 -8.17 -3.32
CA GLY A 96 -4.64 -7.42 -3.28
C GLY A 96 -5.86 -8.32 -3.07
N LYS A 97 -5.79 -9.60 -3.49
CA LYS A 97 -6.79 -10.63 -3.16
C LYS A 97 -6.74 -11.10 -1.72
N THR A 98 -5.61 -10.93 -1.04
CA THR A 98 -5.35 -11.63 0.23
C THR A 98 -6.19 -11.06 1.36
N LEU A 99 -6.33 -9.74 1.46
CA LEU A 99 -7.19 -9.12 2.49
C LEU A 99 -8.68 -9.40 2.25
N PRO A 100 -9.25 -9.19 1.05
CA PRO A 100 -10.63 -9.57 0.76
C PRO A 100 -10.91 -11.07 0.94
N ALA A 101 -9.95 -11.95 0.64
CA ALA A 101 -10.10 -13.39 0.86
C ALA A 101 -10.11 -13.75 2.36
N ILE A 102 -9.30 -13.07 3.18
CA ILE A 102 -9.35 -13.21 4.65
C ILE A 102 -10.69 -12.71 5.18
N ASP A 103 -11.17 -11.56 4.71
CA ASP A 103 -12.47 -11.01 5.12
C ASP A 103 -13.64 -11.93 4.73
N ALA A 104 -13.61 -12.49 3.51
CA ALA A 104 -14.62 -13.43 3.05
C ALA A 104 -14.61 -14.74 3.86
N ALA A 105 -13.42 -15.27 4.18
CA ALA A 105 -13.27 -16.46 5.02
C ALA A 105 -13.73 -16.20 6.48
N LEU A 106 -13.53 -14.98 6.99
CA LEU A 106 -14.03 -14.60 8.30
C LEU A 106 -15.55 -14.47 8.29
N ALA A 107 -16.11 -13.83 7.26
CA ALA A 107 -17.56 -13.65 7.09
C ALA A 107 -18.30 -14.97 6.87
N SER A 108 -17.68 -15.96 6.21
CA SER A 108 -18.23 -17.30 6.03
C SER A 108 -18.07 -18.20 7.27
N GLY A 109 -17.28 -17.77 8.27
CA GLY A 109 -16.94 -18.56 9.45
C GLY A 109 -15.89 -19.65 9.19
N GLU A 110 -15.27 -19.68 8.02
CA GLU A 110 -14.19 -20.61 7.66
C GLU A 110 -12.94 -20.39 8.53
N ILE A 111 -12.69 -19.14 8.95
CA ILE A 111 -11.63 -18.78 9.89
C ILE A 111 -12.18 -18.03 11.09
N THR A 112 -11.53 -18.21 12.23
CA THR A 112 -11.79 -17.43 13.44
C THR A 112 -11.21 -16.01 13.31
N PRO A 113 -11.71 -15.03 14.10
CA PRO A 113 -11.13 -13.69 14.17
C PRO A 113 -9.62 -13.69 14.46
N GLN A 114 -9.15 -14.61 15.31
CA GLN A 114 -7.72 -14.73 15.64
C GLN A 114 -6.90 -15.22 14.44
N GLN A 115 -7.41 -16.20 13.70
CA GLN A 115 -6.77 -16.68 12.46
C GLN A 115 -6.76 -15.60 11.37
N ALA A 116 -7.79 -14.76 11.30
CA ALA A 116 -7.79 -13.61 10.40
C ALA A 116 -6.69 -12.61 10.75
N ILE A 117 -6.53 -12.25 12.04
CA ILE A 117 -5.46 -11.36 12.52
C ILE A 117 -4.07 -11.92 12.18
N ASP A 118 -3.84 -13.21 12.40
CA ASP A 118 -2.55 -13.84 12.14
C ASP A 118 -2.22 -13.86 10.63
N ARG A 119 -3.23 -14.09 9.78
CA ARG A 119 -3.07 -14.03 8.32
C ARG A 119 -2.81 -12.60 7.84
N ILE A 120 -3.51 -11.60 8.37
CA ILE A 120 -3.28 -10.18 8.04
C ILE A 120 -1.84 -9.77 8.42
N LYS A 121 -1.37 -10.15 9.61
CA LYS A 121 0.01 -9.89 10.05
C LYS A 121 1.04 -10.50 9.10
N ALA A 122 0.79 -11.72 8.60
CA ALA A 122 1.68 -12.39 7.66
C ALA A 122 1.78 -11.67 6.31
N VAL A 123 0.70 -11.01 5.86
CA VAL A 123 0.70 -10.16 4.65
C VAL A 123 1.52 -8.90 4.88
N SER A 124 1.29 -8.20 6.00
CA SER A 124 2.01 -6.95 6.32
C SER A 124 3.50 -7.15 6.60
N THR A 125 3.94 -8.36 6.93
CA THR A 125 5.36 -8.67 7.22
C THR A 125 6.16 -9.02 5.95
N ARG A 126 5.48 -9.32 4.83
CA ARG A 126 6.12 -9.62 3.53
C ARG A 126 6.31 -8.41 2.62
N SER A 127 5.72 -7.26 2.97
CA SER A 127 5.85 -5.98 2.25
C SER A 127 7.00 -5.13 2.79
#